data_AF-A0A2N6EYC5-F1
#
_entry.id   AF-A0A2N6EYC5-F1
#
_cell.length_a   1.000
_cell.length_b   1.000
_cell.length_c   1.000
_cell.angle_alpha   90.00
_cell.angle_beta   90.00
_cell.angle_gamma   90.00
#
_symmetry.space_group_name_H-M   'P 1'
#
loop_
_entity.id
_entity.type
_entity.pdbx_description
1 polymer ?
#
loop_
_entity_poly.entity_id
_entity_poly.type
_entity_poly.pdbx_seq_one_letter_code
_entity_poly.pdbx_strand_id
1 'polypeptide(L)'
;MRKNILIGIGMTLLLLTLAACAALDSGSGIPLRHLSAEDLGQEPKTCTECHEGAEPVSFSRFNHTATWGQSHRQQAYQQEAVCAMCHQTSFCNDCHATRVELKPSLKNQSETYRQTPHRGDYLSRHRIDGKVDPTSCFRCHGNPKTAKTCAPCHG
;
A
#
# COMPACT_ATOMS: atom_id res chain seq x y z
N MET A 1 -53.17 4.30 12.42
CA MET A 1 -52.37 5.41 12.98
C MET A 1 -51.11 4.94 13.70
N ARG A 2 -51.17 4.05 14.71
CA ARG A 2 -49.98 3.55 15.45
C ARG A 2 -48.87 2.94 14.58
N LYS A 3 -49.21 2.18 13.54
CA LYS A 3 -48.23 1.54 12.64
C LYS A 3 -47.42 2.57 11.81
N ASN A 4 -48.06 3.62 11.31
CA ASN A 4 -47.40 4.68 10.54
C ASN A 4 -46.50 5.54 11.44
N ILE A 5 -46.89 5.74 12.71
CA ILE A 5 -46.07 6.41 13.71
C ILE A 5 -44.82 5.57 14.05
N LEU A 6 -44.97 4.26 14.23
CA LEU A 6 -43.84 3.35 14.48
C LEU A 6 -42.87 3.29 13.30
N ILE A 7 -43.37 3.29 12.06
CA ILE A 7 -42.54 3.34 10.84
C ILE A 7 -41.80 4.69 10.75
N GLY A 8 -42.49 5.80 11.06
CA GLY A 8 -41.87 7.14 11.07
C GLY A 8 -40.74 7.27 12.11
N ILE A 9 -40.93 6.72 13.31
CA ILE A 9 -39.90 6.67 14.36
C ILE A 9 -38.72 5.79 13.93
N GLY A 10 -38.99 4.63 13.32
CA GLY A 10 -37.94 3.75 12.81
C GLY A 10 -37.08 4.40 11.72
N MET A 11 -37.70 5.12 10.77
CA MET A 11 -36.98 5.85 9.73
C MET A 11 -36.15 7.01 10.28
N THR A 12 -36.68 7.75 11.25
CA THR A 12 -35.94 8.86 11.88
C THR A 12 -34.75 8.35 12.71
N LEU A 13 -34.90 7.24 13.44
CA LEU A 13 -33.78 6.60 14.14
C LEU A 13 -32.70 6.13 13.16
N LEU A 14 -33.09 5.49 12.04
CA LEU A 14 -32.15 5.05 11.02
C LEU A 14 -31.40 6.24 10.40
N LEU A 15 -32.10 7.32 10.05
CA LEU A 15 -31.49 8.53 9.51
C LEU A 15 -30.51 9.18 10.51
N LEU A 16 -30.86 9.21 11.80
CA LEU A 16 -29.97 9.73 12.85
C LEU A 16 -28.71 8.86 13.02
N THR A 17 -28.84 7.53 12.96
CA THR A 17 -27.68 6.64 13.01
C THR A 17 -26.75 6.79 11.81
N LEU A 18 -27.31 6.94 10.60
CA LEU A 18 -26.52 7.18 9.39
C LEU A 18 -25.81 8.55 9.43
N ALA A 19 -26.49 9.58 9.93
CA ALA A 19 -25.90 10.91 10.11
C ALA A 19 -24.76 10.91 11.15
N ALA A 20 -24.91 10.16 12.25
CA ALA A 20 -23.85 9.99 13.25
C ALA A 20 -22.63 9.25 12.67
N CYS A 21 -22.83 8.20 11.87
CA CYS A 21 -21.73 7.51 11.19
C CYS A 21 -20.99 8.44 10.20
N ALA A 22 -21.72 9.25 9.43
CA ALA A 22 -21.12 10.20 8.50
C ALA A 22 -20.33 11.32 9.23
N ALA A 23 -20.78 11.73 10.41
CA ALA A 23 -20.07 12.72 11.24
C ALA A 23 -18.82 12.16 11.93
N LEU A 24 -18.73 10.84 12.11
CA LEU A 24 -17.53 10.17 12.65
C LEU A 24 -16.46 9.95 11.57
N ASP A 25 -16.86 9.85 10.30
CA ASP A 25 -15.97 9.62 9.15
C ASP A 25 -15.45 10.92 8.51
N SER A 26 -15.90 12.09 8.98
CA SER A 26 -15.64 13.39 8.34
C SER A 26 -14.24 13.96 8.55
N GLY A 27 -13.20 13.13 8.54
CA GLY A 27 -11.84 13.59 8.32
C GLY A 27 -10.83 13.01 9.30
N SER A 28 -10.26 11.86 8.93
CA SER A 28 -8.81 11.72 9.06
C SER A 28 -8.19 12.92 8.35
N GLY A 29 -7.73 13.92 9.11
CA GLY A 29 -7.32 15.27 8.66
C GLY A 29 -6.06 15.31 7.78
N ILE A 30 -5.92 14.34 6.88
CA ILE A 30 -4.83 14.16 5.94
C ILE A 30 -5.29 14.79 4.61
N PRO A 31 -4.60 15.84 4.12
CA PRO A 31 -4.94 16.43 2.83
C PRO A 31 -4.62 15.47 1.68
N LEU A 32 -5.32 15.62 0.55
CA LEU A 32 -5.08 14.81 -0.65
C LEU A 32 -3.67 15.00 -1.26
N ARG A 33 -3.03 16.12 -0.95
CA ARG A 33 -1.69 16.48 -1.42
C ARG A 33 -0.98 17.30 -0.35
N HIS A 34 0.34 17.15 -0.28
CA HIS A 34 1.20 17.99 0.54
C HIS A 34 1.53 19.30 -0.19
N LEU A 35 1.93 20.34 0.55
CA LEU A 35 2.49 21.57 -0.03
C LEU A 35 3.70 21.23 -0.91
N SER A 36 3.89 22.00 -1.98
CA SER A 36 5.02 21.78 -2.89
C SER A 36 6.35 22.22 -2.27
N ALA A 37 7.46 21.83 -2.90
CA ALA A 37 8.78 22.28 -2.47
C ALA A 37 8.93 23.80 -2.54
N GLU A 38 8.33 24.41 -3.56
CA GLU A 38 8.29 25.85 -3.75
C GLU A 38 7.51 26.55 -2.62
N ASP A 39 6.36 25.99 -2.23
CA ASP A 39 5.55 26.54 -1.14
C ASP A 39 6.29 26.48 0.22
N LEU A 40 7.09 25.42 0.43
CA LEU A 40 7.82 25.19 1.68
C LEU A 40 9.18 25.90 1.74
N GLY A 41 9.73 26.28 0.59
CA GLY A 41 11.12 26.73 0.47
C GLY A 41 12.16 25.63 0.75
N GLN A 42 11.73 24.37 0.82
CA GLN A 42 12.59 23.20 1.04
C GLN A 42 11.96 21.93 0.45
N GLU A 43 12.80 20.93 0.16
CA GLU A 43 12.39 19.62 -0.33
C GLU A 43 12.58 18.53 0.74
N PRO A 44 11.66 18.41 1.72
CA PRO A 44 11.83 17.43 2.77
C PRO A 44 11.82 16.01 2.18
N LYS A 45 12.76 15.16 2.61
CA LYS A 45 12.84 13.77 2.14
C LYS A 45 12.06 12.83 3.05
N THR A 46 11.79 13.27 4.28
CA THR A 46 10.98 12.54 5.26
C THR A 46 9.99 13.45 5.94
N CYS A 47 8.83 12.90 6.32
CA CYS A 47 7.79 13.65 7.01
C CYS A 47 8.27 14.17 8.37
N THR A 48 9.17 13.43 9.03
CA THR A 48 9.71 13.77 10.36
C THR A 48 10.62 14.99 10.36
N GLU A 49 11.01 15.54 9.21
CA GLU A 49 11.74 16.82 9.16
C GLU A 49 10.87 18.00 9.61
N CYS A 50 9.54 17.86 9.60
CA CYS A 50 8.61 18.89 10.08
C CYS A 50 7.53 18.34 11.04
N HIS A 51 7.23 17.04 10.99
CA HIS A 51 6.18 16.40 11.78
C HIS A 51 6.75 15.50 12.89
N GLU A 52 6.99 16.09 14.06
CA GLU A 52 7.57 15.42 15.24
C GLU A 52 6.61 15.36 16.45
N GLY A 53 5.36 15.80 16.29
CA GLY A 53 4.45 16.17 17.40
C GLY A 53 3.29 15.22 17.68
N ALA A 54 2.24 15.79 18.30
CA ALA A 54 1.00 15.13 18.68
C ALA A 54 -0.07 15.21 17.58
N GLU A 55 0.33 15.07 16.31
CA GLU A 55 -0.62 14.93 15.23
C GLU A 55 -1.43 13.62 15.37
N PRO A 56 -2.67 13.57 14.84
CA PRO A 56 -3.45 12.33 14.83
C PRO A 56 -2.75 11.18 14.10
N VAL A 57 -1.82 11.50 13.19
CA VAL A 57 -1.04 10.54 12.42
C VAL A 57 0.42 10.62 12.82
N SER A 58 0.96 9.50 13.31
CA SER A 58 2.37 9.34 13.63
C SER A 58 3.19 9.19 12.35
N PHE A 59 3.61 10.30 11.75
CA PHE A 59 4.33 10.34 10.47
C PHE A 59 5.67 9.60 10.46
N SER A 60 6.33 9.48 11.62
CA SER A 60 7.52 8.63 11.80
C SER A 60 7.33 7.18 11.35
N ARG A 61 6.08 6.67 11.41
CA ARG A 61 5.74 5.31 10.97
C ARG A 61 5.78 5.14 9.45
N PHE A 62 5.86 6.21 8.67
CA PHE A 62 5.91 6.22 7.20
C PHE A 62 7.33 6.41 6.65
N ASN A 63 8.33 6.47 7.52
CA ASN A 63 9.73 6.57 7.10
C ASN A 63 10.17 5.29 6.37
N HIS A 64 10.69 5.47 5.15
CA HIS A 64 11.13 4.40 4.26
C HIS A 64 12.44 3.77 4.73
N THR A 65 12.38 2.98 5.80
CA THR A 65 13.53 2.16 6.24
C THR A 65 13.92 1.13 5.18
N ALA A 66 15.12 0.55 5.32
CA ALA A 66 15.60 -0.47 4.40
C ALA A 66 14.66 -1.70 4.31
N THR A 67 13.80 -1.96 5.28
CA THR A 67 12.84 -3.08 5.30
C THR A 67 11.41 -2.65 5.04
N TRP A 68 11.18 -1.39 4.68
CA TRP A 68 9.85 -0.80 4.54
C TRP A 68 8.90 -1.62 3.67
N GLY A 69 9.38 -2.11 2.52
CA GLY A 69 8.58 -2.94 1.60
C GLY A 69 7.98 -4.19 2.26
N GLN A 70 8.59 -4.69 3.34
CA GLN A 70 8.11 -5.87 4.08
C GLN A 70 7.15 -5.51 5.23
N SER A 71 7.21 -4.29 5.75
CA SER A 71 6.44 -3.86 6.93
C SER A 71 5.30 -2.88 6.62
N HIS A 72 5.26 -2.27 5.43
CA HIS A 72 4.36 -1.16 5.08
C HIS A 72 2.86 -1.51 5.13
N ARG A 73 2.51 -2.81 5.16
CA ARG A 73 1.12 -3.29 5.18
C ARG A 73 0.27 -2.60 6.26
N GLN A 74 0.82 -2.44 7.47
CA GLN A 74 0.05 -1.90 8.59
C GLN A 74 -0.27 -0.42 8.38
N GLN A 75 0.68 0.33 7.81
CA GLN A 75 0.53 1.74 7.51
C GLN A 75 -0.39 1.95 6.31
N ALA A 76 -0.27 1.13 5.26
CA ALA A 76 -1.18 1.17 4.11
C ALA A 76 -2.63 0.87 4.53
N TYR A 77 -2.84 -0.11 5.42
CA TYR A 77 -4.18 -0.42 5.92
C TYR A 77 -4.80 0.70 6.75
N GLN A 78 -3.99 1.44 7.52
CA GLN A 78 -4.47 2.52 8.40
C GLN A 78 -4.64 3.84 7.63
N GLN A 79 -3.70 4.19 6.75
CA GLN A 79 -3.59 5.52 6.14
C GLN A 79 -2.96 5.45 4.73
N GLU A 80 -3.60 4.75 3.79
CA GLU A 80 -3.22 4.72 2.37
C GLU A 80 -3.05 6.14 1.77
N ALA A 81 -3.89 7.10 2.17
CA ALA A 81 -3.87 8.46 1.65
C ALA A 81 -2.51 9.17 1.84
N VAL A 82 -1.73 8.81 2.87
CA VAL A 82 -0.37 9.35 3.07
C VAL A 82 0.57 8.94 1.95
N CYS A 83 0.43 7.70 1.46
CA CYS A 83 1.23 7.19 0.34
C CYS A 83 0.93 7.95 -0.96
N ALA A 84 -0.34 8.32 -1.17
CA ALA A 84 -0.82 9.01 -2.36
C ALA A 84 -0.27 10.44 -2.52
N MET A 85 0.32 11.01 -1.45
CA MET A 85 1.00 12.32 -1.52
C MET A 85 2.25 12.29 -2.42
N CYS A 86 2.92 11.15 -2.52
CA CYS A 86 4.14 11.00 -3.32
C CYS A 86 4.03 9.90 -4.39
N HIS A 87 3.27 8.83 -4.11
CA HIS A 87 3.18 7.66 -4.99
C HIS A 87 1.86 7.64 -5.77
N GLN A 88 1.96 7.24 -7.03
CA GLN A 88 0.79 6.91 -7.85
C GLN A 88 0.27 5.52 -7.50
N THR A 89 -1.03 5.26 -7.72
CA THR A 89 -1.64 3.93 -7.49
C THR A 89 -0.92 2.80 -8.26
N SER A 90 -0.33 3.11 -9.41
CA SER A 90 0.49 2.16 -10.18
C SER A 90 1.69 1.62 -9.39
N PHE A 91 2.24 2.37 -8.44
CA PHE A 91 3.31 1.89 -7.56
C PHE A 91 2.86 0.71 -6.71
N CYS A 92 1.66 0.77 -6.13
CA CYS A 92 1.09 -0.33 -5.34
C CYS A 92 0.95 -1.60 -6.20
N ASN A 93 0.59 -1.42 -7.47
CA ASN A 93 0.38 -2.51 -8.42
C ASN A 93 1.67 -3.28 -8.74
N ASP A 94 2.85 -2.71 -8.48
CA ASP A 94 4.13 -3.38 -8.73
C ASP A 94 4.35 -4.61 -7.84
N CYS A 95 3.61 -4.72 -6.73
CA CYS A 95 3.62 -5.91 -5.88
C CYS A 95 2.22 -6.51 -5.69
N HIS A 96 1.17 -5.67 -5.71
CA HIS A 96 -0.20 -6.11 -5.45
C HIS A 96 -0.96 -6.57 -6.69
N ALA A 97 -0.43 -6.36 -7.91
CA ALA A 97 -1.05 -6.90 -9.12
C ALA A 97 -0.69 -8.39 -9.30
N THR A 98 -1.62 -9.28 -8.98
CA THR A 98 -1.42 -10.74 -9.05
C THR A 98 -1.66 -11.35 -10.44
N ARG A 99 -2.05 -10.54 -11.42
CA ARG A 99 -2.37 -11.00 -12.80
C ARG A 99 -1.66 -10.21 -13.90
N VAL A 100 -0.74 -9.33 -13.53
CA VAL A 100 0.09 -8.62 -14.49
C VAL A 100 1.43 -9.31 -14.53
N GLU A 101 1.87 -9.72 -15.72
CA GLU A 101 3.20 -10.27 -15.90
C GLU A 101 4.23 -9.15 -15.66
N LEU A 102 4.91 -9.20 -14.52
CA LEU A 102 5.99 -8.28 -14.17
C LEU A 102 7.32 -8.91 -14.59
N LYS A 103 7.60 -9.03 -15.89
CA LYS A 103 8.85 -9.65 -16.32
C LYS A 103 10.04 -8.88 -15.69
N PRO A 104 10.93 -9.55 -14.92
CA PRO A 104 12.02 -8.84 -14.23
C PRO A 104 12.88 -8.02 -15.20
N SER A 105 13.11 -8.54 -16.41
CA SER A 105 13.84 -7.87 -17.49
C SER A 105 13.12 -6.67 -18.14
N LEU A 106 11.87 -6.38 -17.78
CA LEU A 106 11.10 -5.27 -18.37
C LEU A 106 10.77 -4.21 -17.34
N LYS A 107 10.44 -4.61 -16.11
CA LYS A 107 9.87 -3.70 -15.11
C LYS A 107 10.90 -2.70 -14.55
N ASN A 108 12.13 -3.15 -14.30
CA ASN A 108 13.17 -2.37 -13.63
C ASN A 108 14.56 -2.78 -14.13
N GLN A 109 14.86 -2.45 -15.39
CA GLN A 109 16.04 -2.96 -16.11
C GLN A 109 17.37 -2.51 -15.50
N SER A 110 17.44 -1.27 -15.00
CA SER A 110 18.66 -0.65 -14.47
C SER A 110 18.69 -0.58 -12.94
N GLU A 111 17.62 -1.00 -12.26
CA GLU A 111 17.51 -0.82 -10.81
C GLU A 111 18.27 -1.90 -10.06
N THR A 112 19.02 -1.48 -9.04
CA THR A 112 19.85 -2.36 -8.22
C THR A 112 19.24 -2.64 -6.84
N TYR A 113 18.06 -2.09 -6.54
CA TYR A 113 17.40 -2.24 -5.25
C TYR A 113 17.32 -3.71 -4.85
N ARG A 114 17.81 -4.00 -3.64
CA ARG A 114 18.05 -5.37 -3.17
C ARG A 114 16.78 -6.19 -2.95
N GLN A 115 15.61 -5.54 -2.86
CA GLN A 115 14.41 -6.15 -2.27
C GLN A 115 13.28 -6.48 -3.24
N THR A 116 13.35 -6.11 -4.52
CA THR A 116 12.29 -6.44 -5.47
C THR A 116 12.64 -7.70 -6.28
N PRO A 117 11.77 -8.73 -6.28
CA PRO A 117 11.98 -9.94 -7.09
C PRO A 117 11.89 -9.69 -8.61
N HIS A 118 11.30 -8.57 -9.02
CA HIS A 118 11.07 -8.23 -10.42
C HIS A 118 12.04 -7.12 -10.91
N ARG A 119 13.34 -7.41 -10.85
CA ARG A 119 14.45 -6.56 -11.33
C ARG A 119 15.22 -7.19 -12.49
N GLY A 120 15.87 -6.37 -13.31
CA GLY A 120 16.46 -6.77 -14.60
C GLY A 120 17.36 -8.01 -14.56
N ASP A 121 18.16 -8.16 -13.51
CA ASP A 121 19.16 -9.20 -13.31
C ASP A 121 18.71 -10.33 -12.34
N TYR A 122 17.42 -10.42 -12.02
CA TYR A 122 16.93 -11.30 -10.95
C TYR A 122 17.29 -12.78 -11.13
N LEU A 123 17.47 -13.26 -12.37
CA LEU A 123 17.84 -14.66 -12.62
C LEU A 123 19.17 -15.05 -11.93
N SER A 124 20.10 -14.11 -11.80
CA SER A 124 21.38 -14.32 -11.08
C SER A 124 21.19 -14.53 -9.58
N ARG A 125 20.09 -14.00 -9.01
CA ARG A 125 19.75 -14.06 -7.58
C ARG A 125 18.71 -15.11 -7.25
N HIS A 126 17.92 -15.55 -8.23
CA HIS A 126 16.81 -16.49 -8.06
C HIS A 126 17.16 -17.69 -7.17
N ARG A 127 18.34 -18.32 -7.38
CA ARG A 127 18.78 -19.47 -6.57
C ARG A 127 19.02 -19.14 -5.09
N ILE A 128 19.40 -17.90 -4.78
CA ILE A 128 19.69 -17.43 -3.44
C ILE A 128 18.37 -17.12 -2.75
N ASP A 129 17.55 -16.28 -3.37
CA ASP A 129 16.29 -15.83 -2.78
C ASP A 129 15.29 -16.99 -2.65
N GLY A 130 15.24 -17.90 -3.64
CA GLY A 130 14.46 -19.14 -3.57
C GLY A 130 14.97 -20.17 -2.55
N LYS A 131 16.23 -20.07 -2.11
CA LYS A 131 16.75 -20.88 -0.99
C LYS A 131 16.40 -20.26 0.36
N VAL A 132 16.36 -18.93 0.44
CA VAL A 132 16.06 -18.18 1.66
C VAL A 132 14.57 -18.24 1.99
N ASP A 133 13.72 -17.86 1.04
CA ASP A 133 12.26 -17.89 1.19
C ASP A 133 11.57 -18.09 -0.17
N PRO A 134 11.37 -19.35 -0.61
CA PRO A 134 10.65 -19.63 -1.83
C PRO A 134 9.15 -19.30 -1.72
N THR A 135 8.59 -19.26 -0.50
CA THR A 135 7.16 -19.03 -0.28
C THR A 135 6.74 -17.60 -0.61
N SER A 136 7.68 -16.65 -0.53
CA SER A 136 7.50 -15.26 -0.98
C SER A 136 6.98 -15.17 -2.42
N CYS A 137 7.46 -16.07 -3.30
CA CYS A 137 7.09 -16.10 -4.72
C CYS A 137 5.72 -16.75 -4.94
N PHE A 138 5.35 -17.73 -4.13
CA PHE A 138 4.16 -18.57 -4.36
C PHE A 138 2.85 -17.80 -4.19
N ARG A 139 2.87 -16.71 -3.42
CA ARG A 139 1.70 -15.82 -3.24
C ARG A 139 1.21 -15.23 -4.56
N CYS A 140 2.12 -14.97 -5.49
CA CYS A 140 1.80 -14.38 -6.79
C CYS A 140 1.91 -15.41 -7.93
N HIS A 141 2.93 -16.27 -7.90
CA HIS A 141 3.20 -17.22 -8.97
C HIS A 141 2.54 -18.59 -8.78
N GLY A 142 2.13 -18.94 -7.56
CA GLY A 142 1.56 -20.26 -7.24
C GLY A 142 2.63 -21.35 -7.08
N ASN A 143 2.21 -22.60 -7.25
CA ASN A 143 3.05 -23.77 -7.01
C ASN A 143 4.14 -23.92 -8.09
N PRO A 144 5.43 -24.04 -7.73
CA PRO A 144 6.54 -24.20 -8.69
C PRO A 144 6.38 -25.32 -9.72
N LYS A 145 5.68 -26.40 -9.36
CA LYS A 145 5.46 -27.56 -10.22
C LYS A 145 4.36 -27.37 -11.27
N THR A 146 3.53 -26.34 -11.13
CA THR A 146 2.38 -26.14 -12.02
C THR A 146 2.30 -24.73 -12.56
N ALA A 147 2.97 -23.77 -11.94
CA ALA A 147 3.00 -22.38 -12.36
C ALA A 147 3.73 -22.23 -13.69
N LYS A 148 3.12 -21.53 -14.66
CA LYS A 148 3.68 -21.29 -16.00
C LYS A 148 5.09 -20.70 -15.98
N THR A 149 5.39 -19.86 -15.00
CA THR A 149 6.70 -19.19 -14.85
C THR A 149 7.76 -20.06 -14.18
N CYS A 150 7.38 -21.15 -13.51
CA CYS A 150 8.29 -21.98 -12.71
C CYS A 150 8.43 -23.40 -13.25
N ALA A 151 7.33 -24.01 -13.71
CA ALA A 151 7.26 -25.38 -14.21
C ALA A 151 8.32 -25.71 -15.28
N PRO A 152 8.69 -24.81 -16.21
CA PRO A 152 9.76 -25.10 -17.18
C PRO A 152 11.10 -25.52 -16.56
N CYS A 153 11.38 -25.12 -15.32
CA CYS A 153 12.61 -25.47 -14.59
C CYS A 153 12.36 -26.35 -13.35
N HIS A 154 11.14 -26.34 -12.80
CA HIS A 154 10.80 -26.96 -11.52
C HIS A 154 9.86 -28.17 -11.61
N GLY A 155 9.38 -28.51 -12.80
CA GLY A 155 8.62 -29.75 -13.09
C GLY A 155 7.13 -29.56 -12.95
#